data_AF-A0A735V6F9-F1
#
_entry.id   AF-A0A735V6F9-F1
#
_cell.length_a   1.000
_cell.length_b   1.000
_cell.length_c   1.000
_cell.angle_alpha   90.00
_cell.angle_beta   90.00
_cell.angle_gamma   90.00
#
_symmetry.space_group_name_H-M   'P 1'
#
loop_
_entity.id
_entity.type
_entity.pdbx_description
1 polymer ?
#
loop_
_entity_poly.entity_id
_entity_poly.type
_entity_poly.pdbx_seq_one_letter_code
_entity_poly.pdbx_strand_id
1 'polypeptide(L)'
;SLYETSIDGVNFTDANLERAQMGGASFDESYPVVTGARFKNAVLCPGMSLKGAVLGTADNSPPPNTSLIRLADAWLPVPEEWDREALELFLDKANRPELFLLNTIDSMGDQYAGEKVRTAERLVRTLQFSGVDVSCVGLYLMETLGKPDYHTSPLIQEWLVPLSDAFYSSNIDVVNSPGYRFGSTGLTYLMAEYFVRHPEKMQSHNGAFIKTMLQGMYDQEVSFPDLSLICQEIYTDCYLTTDAVALYTRQDDFGKMDGSGEPDWESKDAFNWVLLSSPEENSVMMVSDNSLSKMLEPDFYTHWRSFFLYRDGELQEASGYQL
;
A
#
# COMPACT_ATOMS: atom_id res chain seq x y z
N SER A 1 -3.63 -4.78 36.88
CA SER A 1 -4.09 -3.66 36.04
C SER A 1 -2.92 -2.72 35.86
N LEU A 2 -2.62 -2.30 34.63
CA LEU A 2 -1.56 -1.35 34.28
C LEU A 2 -2.13 0.00 33.80
N TYR A 3 -3.23 0.44 34.41
CA TYR A 3 -3.87 1.71 34.09
C TYR A 3 -2.93 2.88 34.46
N GLU A 4 -2.77 3.86 33.56
CA GLU A 4 -1.87 5.01 33.70
C GLU A 4 -0.40 4.62 33.97
N THR A 5 -0.01 3.41 33.55
CA THR A 5 1.36 2.91 33.70
C THR A 5 2.12 3.02 32.38
N SER A 6 3.28 3.67 32.42
CA SER A 6 4.21 3.65 31.28
C SER A 6 4.84 2.26 31.15
N ILE A 7 4.79 1.70 29.96
CA ILE A 7 5.43 0.44 29.56
C ILE A 7 6.50 0.67 28.49
N ASP A 8 7.02 1.90 28.42
CA ASP A 8 8.04 2.32 27.45
C ASP A 8 9.31 1.48 27.56
N GLY A 9 9.68 0.83 26.46
CA GLY A 9 10.85 -0.06 26.37
C GLY A 9 10.81 -1.28 27.30
N VAL A 10 9.68 -1.59 27.95
CA VAL A 10 9.60 -2.71 28.88
C VAL A 10 9.73 -4.04 28.12
N ASN A 11 10.60 -4.91 28.65
CA ASN A 11 10.82 -6.23 28.08
C ASN A 11 9.94 -7.28 28.77
N PHE A 12 8.94 -7.78 28.05
CA PHE A 12 8.03 -8.85 28.46
C PHE A 12 8.39 -10.20 27.82
N THR A 13 9.66 -10.43 27.45
CA THR A 13 10.08 -11.69 26.84
C THR A 13 9.68 -12.89 27.71
N ASP A 14 9.00 -13.86 27.11
CA ASP A 14 8.45 -15.07 27.75
C ASP A 14 7.49 -14.82 28.94
N ALA A 15 7.01 -13.58 29.11
CA ALA A 15 6.12 -13.22 30.20
C ALA A 15 4.75 -13.89 30.06
N ASN A 16 4.21 -14.34 31.19
CA ASN A 16 2.81 -14.72 31.27
C ASN A 16 1.96 -13.48 31.62
N LEU A 17 1.32 -12.90 30.61
CA LEU A 17 0.43 -11.73 30.74
C LEU A 17 -1.04 -12.12 30.54
N GLU A 18 -1.40 -13.38 30.77
CA GLU A 18 -2.79 -13.83 30.71
C GLU A 18 -3.67 -13.02 31.67
N ARG A 19 -4.81 -12.55 31.16
CA ARG A 19 -5.79 -11.70 31.87
C ARG A 19 -5.25 -10.35 32.34
N ALA A 20 -4.04 -9.95 31.93
CA ALA A 20 -3.52 -8.62 32.19
C ALA A 20 -4.45 -7.55 31.62
N GLN A 21 -4.57 -6.42 32.31
CA GLN A 21 -5.40 -5.29 31.88
C GLN A 21 -4.46 -4.13 31.54
N MET A 22 -4.15 -3.96 30.26
CA MET A 22 -3.17 -2.99 29.73
C MET A 22 -3.80 -1.93 28.83
N GLY A 23 -5.13 -1.89 28.70
CA GLY A 23 -5.81 -0.95 27.81
C GLY A 23 -5.65 0.53 28.18
N GLY A 24 -5.16 0.85 29.38
CA GLY A 24 -4.81 2.21 29.80
C GLY A 24 -3.31 2.40 30.06
N ALA A 25 -2.46 1.45 29.63
CA ALA A 25 -1.01 1.64 29.63
C ALA A 25 -0.60 2.54 28.46
N SER A 26 0.60 3.10 28.51
CA SER A 26 1.16 3.91 27.42
C SER A 26 2.65 3.63 27.19
N PHE A 27 3.11 3.89 25.98
CA PHE A 27 4.52 3.94 25.59
C PHE A 27 4.69 5.09 24.58
N ASP A 28 5.90 5.57 24.35
CA ASP A 28 6.13 6.78 23.53
C ASP A 28 7.31 6.54 22.56
N GLU A 29 8.52 6.40 23.10
CA GLU A 29 9.74 6.29 22.28
C GLU A 29 10.05 4.84 21.89
N SER A 30 9.77 3.88 22.78
CA SER A 30 10.22 2.50 22.64
C SER A 30 9.07 1.50 22.81
N TYR A 31 8.80 0.74 21.75
CA TYR A 31 7.82 -0.35 21.80
C TYR A 31 8.16 -1.37 22.89
N PRO A 32 7.16 -1.85 23.66
CA PRO A 32 7.37 -2.98 24.57
C PRO A 32 7.76 -4.24 23.77
N VAL A 33 8.75 -4.98 24.28
CA VAL A 33 9.22 -6.22 23.64
C VAL A 33 8.40 -7.39 24.15
N VAL A 34 7.73 -8.13 23.27
CA VAL A 34 6.76 -9.16 23.65
C VAL A 34 7.06 -10.56 23.08
N THR A 35 8.30 -10.79 22.65
CA THR A 35 8.72 -12.10 22.13
C THR A 35 8.44 -13.22 23.14
N GLY A 36 7.69 -14.25 22.77
CA GLY A 36 7.34 -15.35 23.67
C GLY A 36 6.25 -15.02 24.71
N ALA A 37 5.81 -13.76 24.81
CA ALA A 37 4.77 -13.36 25.77
C ALA A 37 3.40 -13.95 25.41
N ARG A 38 2.60 -14.27 26.43
CA ARG A 38 1.24 -14.83 26.29
C ARG A 38 0.18 -13.86 26.78
N PHE A 39 -0.88 -13.68 26.00
CA PHE A 39 -1.91 -12.66 26.23
C PHE A 39 -3.34 -13.22 26.36
N LYS A 40 -3.51 -14.49 26.73
CA LYS A 40 -4.85 -15.10 26.81
C LYS A 40 -5.77 -14.30 27.71
N ASN A 41 -6.88 -13.84 27.14
CA ASN A 41 -7.90 -12.98 27.75
C ASN A 41 -7.36 -11.68 28.36
N ALA A 42 -6.16 -11.23 27.95
CA ALA A 42 -5.62 -9.93 28.32
C ALA A 42 -6.29 -8.82 27.51
N VAL A 43 -6.39 -7.62 28.09
CA VAL A 43 -6.69 -6.39 27.37
C VAL A 43 -5.36 -5.75 26.98
N LEU A 44 -5.10 -5.66 25.67
CA LEU A 44 -3.86 -5.15 25.10
C LEU A 44 -3.76 -3.63 25.22
N CYS A 45 -2.53 -3.12 25.16
CA CYS A 45 -2.26 -1.69 24.97
C CYS A 45 -2.45 -1.36 23.48
N PRO A 46 -3.29 -0.39 23.10
CA PRO A 46 -3.38 0.10 21.73
C PRO A 46 -2.00 0.47 21.16
N GLY A 47 -1.81 0.26 19.86
CA GLY A 47 -0.58 0.58 19.13
C GLY A 47 0.64 -0.31 19.39
N MET A 48 0.66 -1.14 20.44
CA MET A 48 1.80 -2.00 20.75
C MET A 48 2.08 -3.02 19.62
N SER A 49 3.35 -3.37 19.41
CA SER A 49 3.72 -4.43 18.47
C SER A 49 3.51 -5.81 19.07
N LEU A 50 2.90 -6.74 18.31
CA LEU A 50 2.73 -8.14 18.69
C LEU A 50 3.77 -9.07 18.05
N LYS A 51 4.87 -8.50 17.53
CA LYS A 51 5.92 -9.28 16.89
C LYS A 51 6.54 -10.26 17.89
N GLY A 52 6.46 -11.55 17.57
CA GLY A 52 6.97 -12.64 18.40
C GLY A 52 6.06 -13.08 19.55
N ALA A 53 4.88 -12.49 19.72
CA ALA A 53 3.92 -12.91 20.74
C ALA A 53 3.36 -14.33 20.46
N VAL A 54 3.00 -15.03 21.53
CA VAL A 54 2.33 -16.34 21.48
C VAL A 54 0.84 -16.12 21.69
N LEU A 55 0.08 -16.25 20.60
CA LEU A 55 -1.36 -16.05 20.57
C LEU A 55 -2.05 -17.40 20.37
N GLY A 56 -3.11 -17.64 21.14
CA GLY A 56 -3.92 -18.84 21.10
C GLY A 56 -5.25 -18.66 20.38
N THR A 57 -6.09 -19.70 20.43
CA THR A 57 -7.48 -19.62 19.99
C THR A 57 -8.36 -19.01 21.08
N ALA A 58 -9.30 -18.13 20.67
CA ALA A 58 -10.29 -17.57 21.58
C ALA A 58 -11.09 -18.65 22.33
N ASP A 59 -11.38 -18.38 23.61
CA ASP A 59 -12.37 -19.14 24.37
C ASP A 59 -13.70 -18.37 24.46
N ASN A 60 -14.69 -18.94 25.17
CA ASN A 60 -16.00 -18.34 25.34
C ASN A 60 -16.04 -17.28 26.46
N SER A 61 -14.89 -16.79 26.93
CA SER A 61 -14.88 -15.74 27.96
C SER A 61 -15.52 -14.46 27.40
N PRO A 62 -16.42 -13.80 28.13
CA PRO A 62 -16.97 -12.52 27.69
C PRO A 62 -15.88 -11.43 27.71
N PRO A 63 -16.05 -10.35 26.93
CA PRO A 63 -15.16 -9.20 27.02
C PRO A 63 -15.25 -8.58 28.42
N PRO A 64 -14.13 -8.10 28.99
CA PRO A 64 -14.13 -7.40 30.28
C PRO A 64 -14.98 -6.12 30.32
N ASN A 65 -15.18 -5.44 29.19
CA ASN A 65 -16.00 -4.24 29.04
C ASN A 65 -16.58 -4.14 27.60
N THR A 66 -17.33 -3.08 27.29
CA THR A 66 -18.13 -2.94 26.05
C THR A 66 -17.34 -2.55 24.80
N SER A 67 -16.16 -1.95 24.94
CA SER A 67 -15.41 -1.35 23.82
C SER A 67 -14.14 -2.14 23.48
N LEU A 68 -14.31 -3.43 23.22
CA LEU A 68 -13.24 -4.36 22.89
C LEU A 68 -13.62 -5.21 21.68
N ILE A 69 -12.66 -5.42 20.78
CA ILE A 69 -12.75 -6.46 19.76
C ILE A 69 -11.81 -7.61 20.12
N ARG A 70 -12.19 -8.82 19.72
CA ARG A 70 -11.33 -9.99 19.92
C ARG A 70 -10.16 -9.94 18.92
N LEU A 71 -8.95 -10.19 19.41
CA LEU A 71 -7.73 -10.39 18.62
C LEU A 71 -7.12 -11.72 19.06
N ALA A 72 -7.24 -12.76 18.23
CA ALA A 72 -6.90 -14.14 18.62
C ALA A 72 -7.52 -14.50 19.99
N ASP A 73 -6.71 -14.88 20.97
CA ASP A 73 -7.17 -15.13 22.33
C ASP A 73 -7.08 -13.94 23.30
N ALA A 74 -6.77 -12.73 22.82
CA ALA A 74 -6.72 -11.48 23.57
C ALA A 74 -7.86 -10.50 23.19
N TRP A 75 -7.89 -9.35 23.85
CA TRP A 75 -8.83 -8.25 23.61
C TRP A 75 -8.08 -6.99 23.22
N LEU A 76 -8.50 -6.37 22.11
CA LEU A 76 -7.99 -5.08 21.65
C LEU A 76 -9.02 -3.99 21.96
N PRO A 77 -8.66 -2.93 22.72
CA PRO A 77 -9.52 -1.78 22.90
C PRO A 77 -9.82 -1.05 21.59
N VAL A 78 -11.07 -0.65 21.45
CA VAL A 78 -11.55 0.26 20.41
C VAL A 78 -12.36 1.38 21.08
N PRO A 79 -12.50 2.55 20.45
CA PRO A 79 -13.41 3.58 20.93
C PRO A 79 -14.85 3.05 21.09
N GLU A 80 -15.54 3.54 22.12
CA GLU A 80 -16.97 3.25 22.30
C GLU A 80 -17.81 3.91 21.19
N GLU A 81 -17.42 5.12 20.80
CA GLU A 81 -17.98 5.88 19.69
C GLU A 81 -16.85 6.34 18.77
N TRP A 82 -17.08 6.29 17.46
CA TRP A 82 -16.14 6.80 16.47
C TRP A 82 -16.57 8.20 16.04
N ASP A 83 -15.81 9.20 16.47
CA ASP A 83 -15.86 10.57 15.99
C ASP A 83 -14.50 10.99 15.42
N ARG A 84 -14.36 12.27 15.04
CA ARG A 84 -13.11 12.78 14.47
C ARG A 84 -11.93 12.66 15.44
N GLU A 85 -12.13 12.93 16.73
CA GLU A 85 -11.05 12.82 17.72
C GLU A 85 -10.61 11.36 17.88
N ALA A 86 -11.56 10.41 17.90
CA ALA A 86 -11.25 8.99 17.96
C ALA A 86 -10.49 8.51 16.71
N LEU A 87 -10.86 8.97 15.51
CA LEU A 87 -10.12 8.67 14.28
C LEU A 87 -8.69 9.22 14.35
N GLU A 88 -8.52 10.49 14.72
CA GLU A 88 -7.20 11.14 14.83
C GLU A 88 -6.33 10.54 15.94
N LEU A 89 -6.94 9.96 16.98
CA LEU A 89 -6.21 9.34 18.08
C LEU A 89 -5.74 7.92 17.77
N PHE A 90 -6.57 7.12 17.08
CA PHE A 90 -6.33 5.67 16.94
C PHE A 90 -6.01 5.21 15.52
N LEU A 91 -6.27 6.04 14.51
CA LEU A 91 -6.10 5.70 13.08
C LEU A 91 -5.26 6.71 12.31
N ASP A 92 -4.88 7.85 12.91
CA ASP A 92 -3.87 8.77 12.35
C ASP A 92 -2.47 8.41 12.87
N LYS A 93 -1.74 7.67 12.05
CA LYS A 93 -0.36 7.26 12.33
C LYS A 93 0.62 8.44 12.44
N ALA A 94 0.35 9.57 11.79
CA ALA A 94 1.25 10.74 11.88
C ALA A 94 1.05 11.54 13.16
N ASN A 95 -0.17 11.58 13.68
CA ASN A 95 -0.48 12.28 14.93
C ASN A 95 -0.07 11.45 16.16
N ARG A 96 -0.46 10.16 16.18
CA ARG A 96 -0.34 9.27 17.34
C ARG A 96 0.12 7.86 16.96
N PRO A 97 1.35 7.70 16.44
CA PRO A 97 1.87 6.40 16.00
C PRO A 97 1.86 5.33 17.12
N GLU A 98 2.04 5.75 18.37
CA GLU A 98 2.04 4.91 19.57
C GLU A 98 0.66 4.33 19.92
N LEU A 99 -0.42 4.88 19.36
CA LEU A 99 -1.81 4.41 19.56
C LEU A 99 -2.43 3.80 18.32
N PHE A 100 -1.70 3.76 17.19
CA PHE A 100 -2.22 3.32 15.90
C PHE A 100 -2.67 1.86 15.94
N LEU A 101 -3.98 1.62 16.01
CA LEU A 101 -4.55 0.28 16.27
C LEU A 101 -4.15 -0.76 15.23
N LEU A 102 -4.06 -0.32 13.98
CA LEU A 102 -3.68 -1.19 12.86
C LEU A 102 -2.23 -1.70 13.01
N ASN A 103 -1.34 -0.99 13.69
CA ASN A 103 0.01 -1.51 14.00
C ASN A 103 -0.06 -2.76 14.88
N THR A 104 -0.93 -2.78 15.89
CA THR A 104 -1.11 -3.94 16.77
C THR A 104 -1.63 -5.15 16.02
N ILE A 105 -2.56 -4.93 15.08
CA ILE A 105 -3.11 -6.01 14.26
C ILE A 105 -2.06 -6.52 13.26
N ASP A 106 -1.43 -5.62 12.52
CA ASP A 106 -0.56 -5.94 11.39
C ASP A 106 0.78 -6.56 11.81
N SER A 107 1.26 -6.22 13.02
CA SER A 107 2.51 -6.72 13.58
C SER A 107 2.47 -8.16 14.12
N MET A 108 1.31 -8.82 14.10
CA MET A 108 1.23 -10.26 14.41
C MET A 108 2.13 -11.06 13.46
N GLY A 109 2.70 -12.17 13.94
CA GLY A 109 3.49 -13.08 13.09
C GLY A 109 2.66 -13.72 11.97
N ASP A 110 3.32 -14.08 10.86
CA ASP A 110 2.67 -14.60 9.64
C ASP A 110 1.86 -15.89 9.90
N GLN A 111 2.24 -16.69 10.90
CA GLN A 111 1.46 -17.86 11.32
C GLN A 111 0.03 -17.51 11.80
N TYR A 112 -0.25 -16.23 12.08
CA TYR A 112 -1.54 -15.71 12.48
C TYR A 112 -2.23 -14.89 11.38
N ALA A 113 -1.83 -14.99 10.11
CA ALA A 113 -2.40 -14.21 9.00
C ALA A 113 -3.94 -14.24 8.98
N GLY A 114 -4.56 -15.41 9.19
CA GLY A 114 -6.02 -15.51 9.26
C GLY A 114 -6.66 -14.75 10.44
N GLU A 115 -5.97 -14.64 11.58
CA GLU A 115 -6.42 -13.81 12.71
C GLU A 115 -6.18 -12.32 12.48
N LYS A 116 -5.13 -11.92 11.74
CA LYS A 116 -4.95 -10.52 11.29
C LYS A 116 -6.18 -10.05 10.54
N VAL A 117 -6.58 -10.80 9.52
CA VAL A 117 -7.74 -10.49 8.67
C VAL A 117 -9.01 -10.45 9.49
N ARG A 118 -9.30 -11.48 10.32
CA ARG A 118 -10.50 -11.50 11.17
C ARG A 118 -10.56 -10.32 12.16
N THR A 119 -9.42 -9.90 12.69
CA THR A 119 -9.36 -8.78 13.63
C THR A 119 -9.58 -7.45 12.89
N ALA A 120 -8.95 -7.27 11.73
CA ALA A 120 -9.18 -6.13 10.86
C ALA A 120 -10.65 -6.03 10.42
N GLU A 121 -11.30 -7.14 10.03
CA GLU A 121 -12.73 -7.17 9.71
C GLU A 121 -13.61 -6.69 10.89
N ARG A 122 -13.27 -7.09 12.12
CA ARG A 122 -13.99 -6.61 13.31
C ARG A 122 -13.83 -5.11 13.48
N LEU A 123 -12.62 -4.57 13.32
CA LEU A 123 -12.36 -3.13 13.37
C LEU A 123 -13.14 -2.38 12.28
N VAL A 124 -13.07 -2.83 11.02
CA VAL A 124 -13.81 -2.26 9.89
C VAL A 124 -15.31 -2.26 10.16
N ARG A 125 -15.87 -3.34 10.69
CA ARG A 125 -17.28 -3.37 11.09
C ARG A 125 -17.62 -2.29 12.11
N THR A 126 -16.78 -2.06 13.13
CA THR A 126 -17.05 -0.99 14.11
C THR A 126 -17.10 0.40 13.45
N LEU A 127 -16.22 0.66 12.48
CA LEU A 127 -16.21 1.90 11.71
C LEU A 127 -17.46 2.00 10.83
N GLN A 128 -17.80 0.94 10.09
CA GLN A 128 -19.01 0.90 9.26
C GLN A 128 -20.29 1.13 10.07
N PHE A 129 -20.43 0.49 11.24
CA PHE A 129 -21.59 0.64 12.11
C PHE A 129 -21.73 2.06 12.65
N SER A 130 -20.62 2.77 12.88
CA SER A 130 -20.66 4.16 13.33
C SER A 130 -21.12 5.14 12.26
N GLY A 131 -20.91 4.81 10.98
CA GLY A 131 -21.18 5.72 9.86
C GLY A 131 -20.26 6.94 9.81
N VAL A 132 -19.16 6.95 10.57
CA VAL A 132 -18.20 8.05 10.56
C VAL A 132 -17.50 8.16 9.20
N ASP A 133 -17.25 9.40 8.75
CA ASP A 133 -16.40 9.63 7.58
C ASP A 133 -14.93 9.42 7.95
N VAL A 134 -14.31 8.41 7.34
CA VAL A 134 -12.90 8.04 7.57
C VAL A 134 -11.93 8.69 6.60
N SER A 135 -12.39 9.57 5.72
CA SER A 135 -11.56 10.21 4.68
C SER A 135 -10.30 10.89 5.24
N CYS A 136 -10.38 11.49 6.43
CA CYS A 136 -9.25 12.17 7.07
C CYS A 136 -8.10 11.22 7.48
N VAL A 137 -8.39 9.94 7.69
CA VAL A 137 -7.39 8.89 8.02
C VAL A 137 -7.24 7.86 6.89
N GLY A 138 -7.86 8.12 5.72
CA GLY A 138 -7.94 7.17 4.62
C GLY A 138 -6.58 6.70 4.12
N LEU A 139 -5.57 7.59 4.13
CA LEU A 139 -4.20 7.25 3.75
C LEU A 139 -3.65 6.08 4.59
N TYR A 140 -3.76 6.16 5.92
CA TYR A 140 -3.19 5.15 6.83
C TYR A 140 -4.00 3.86 6.85
N LEU A 141 -5.33 3.97 6.65
CA LEU A 141 -6.19 2.81 6.43
C LEU A 141 -5.74 2.04 5.18
N MET A 142 -5.55 2.72 4.05
CA MET A 142 -5.08 2.11 2.80
C MET A 142 -3.64 1.60 2.92
N GLU A 143 -2.75 2.31 3.62
CA GLU A 143 -1.35 1.91 3.81
C GLU A 143 -1.24 0.51 4.45
N THR A 144 -2.16 0.20 5.38
CA THR A 144 -2.18 -1.09 6.09
C THR A 144 -3.13 -2.09 5.44
N LEU A 145 -4.41 -1.73 5.28
CA LEU A 145 -5.44 -2.65 4.79
C LEU A 145 -5.35 -2.91 3.28
N GLY A 146 -4.55 -2.13 2.56
CA GLY A 146 -4.19 -2.39 1.17
C GLY A 146 -3.14 -3.48 1.00
N LYS A 147 -2.53 -3.99 2.09
CA LYS A 147 -1.55 -5.08 2.05
C LYS A 147 -2.19 -6.43 1.65
N PRO A 148 -1.42 -7.35 1.04
CA PRO A 148 -1.95 -8.59 0.44
C PRO A 148 -2.67 -9.48 1.44
N ASP A 149 -2.21 -9.51 2.70
CA ASP A 149 -2.85 -10.26 3.79
C ASP A 149 -4.37 -10.00 3.84
N TYR A 150 -4.80 -8.75 3.60
CA TYR A 150 -6.19 -8.31 3.76
C TYR A 150 -7.04 -8.42 2.48
N HIS A 151 -6.44 -8.77 1.33
CA HIS A 151 -7.17 -8.92 0.06
C HIS A 151 -8.11 -10.12 0.06
N THR A 152 -7.81 -11.11 0.90
CA THR A 152 -8.64 -12.30 1.08
C THR A 152 -10.00 -12.01 1.72
N SER A 153 -10.23 -10.81 2.27
CA SER A 153 -11.49 -10.42 2.87
C SER A 153 -12.34 -9.56 1.94
N PRO A 154 -13.48 -10.08 1.42
CA PRO A 154 -14.43 -9.28 0.66
C PRO A 154 -14.95 -8.08 1.45
N LEU A 155 -15.13 -8.23 2.77
CA LEU A 155 -15.62 -7.16 3.63
C LEU A 155 -14.66 -5.97 3.67
N ILE A 156 -13.36 -6.23 3.79
CA ILE A 156 -12.36 -5.17 3.78
C ILE A 156 -12.29 -4.52 2.39
N GLN A 157 -12.29 -5.32 1.32
CA GLN A 157 -12.19 -4.78 -0.04
C GLN A 157 -13.41 -3.95 -0.45
N GLU A 158 -14.63 -4.42 -0.18
CA GLU A 158 -15.87 -3.69 -0.45
C GLU A 158 -15.91 -2.32 0.25
N TRP A 159 -15.28 -2.22 1.42
CA TRP A 159 -15.21 -0.98 2.18
C TRP A 159 -14.05 -0.07 1.75
N LEU A 160 -12.89 -0.66 1.46
CA LEU A 160 -11.66 0.09 1.17
C LEU A 160 -11.62 0.63 -0.26
N VAL A 161 -12.20 -0.09 -1.24
CA VAL A 161 -12.16 0.31 -2.66
C VAL A 161 -12.85 1.65 -2.92
N PRO A 162 -14.07 1.94 -2.44
CA PRO A 162 -14.67 3.26 -2.63
C PRO A 162 -13.86 4.39 -1.97
N LEU A 163 -13.24 4.11 -0.83
CA LEU A 163 -12.37 5.06 -0.14
C LEU A 163 -11.10 5.34 -0.95
N SER A 164 -10.48 4.31 -1.52
CA SER A 164 -9.28 4.47 -2.35
C SER A 164 -9.57 5.16 -3.67
N ASP A 165 -10.68 4.82 -4.33
CA ASP A 165 -11.11 5.48 -5.56
C ASP A 165 -11.37 6.99 -5.34
N ALA A 166 -12.04 7.35 -4.23
CA ALA A 166 -12.25 8.75 -3.86
C ALA A 166 -10.94 9.48 -3.54
N PHE A 167 -10.01 8.81 -2.85
CA PHE A 167 -8.69 9.35 -2.54
C PHE A 167 -7.88 9.60 -3.82
N TYR A 168 -7.75 8.60 -4.70
CA TYR A 168 -6.93 8.72 -5.90
C TYR A 168 -7.51 9.63 -6.94
N SER A 169 -8.83 9.63 -7.14
CA SER A 169 -9.47 10.61 -8.02
C SER A 169 -9.19 12.06 -7.61
N SER A 170 -9.03 12.33 -6.31
CA SER A 170 -8.71 13.67 -5.78
C SER A 170 -7.21 13.98 -5.76
N ASN A 171 -6.34 12.96 -5.78
CA ASN A 171 -4.89 13.11 -5.55
C ASN A 171 -4.02 12.61 -6.71
N ILE A 172 -4.60 12.25 -7.87
CA ILE A 172 -3.85 11.69 -8.99
C ILE A 172 -2.75 12.62 -9.52
N ASP A 173 -2.95 13.94 -9.43
CA ASP A 173 -1.94 14.94 -9.81
C ASP A 173 -0.75 14.95 -8.83
N VAL A 174 -0.99 14.65 -7.55
CA VAL A 174 0.07 14.47 -6.55
C VAL A 174 0.89 13.23 -6.89
N VAL A 175 0.23 12.13 -7.27
CA VAL A 175 0.91 10.92 -7.74
C VAL A 175 1.74 11.21 -8.99
N ASN A 176 1.23 12.05 -9.90
CA ASN A 176 1.95 12.46 -11.11
C ASN A 176 3.13 13.41 -10.85
N SER A 177 3.22 14.01 -9.65
CA SER A 177 4.25 15.01 -9.35
C SER A 177 5.67 14.41 -9.33
N PRO A 178 6.70 15.16 -9.76
CA PRO A 178 8.08 14.72 -9.68
C PRO A 178 8.48 14.33 -8.25
N GLY A 179 9.20 13.21 -8.10
CA GLY A 179 9.69 12.73 -6.79
C GLY A 179 8.65 12.08 -5.88
N TYR A 180 7.35 12.10 -6.22
CA TYR A 180 6.36 11.35 -5.44
C TYR A 180 6.59 9.84 -5.58
N ARG A 181 6.65 9.14 -4.46
CA ARG A 181 6.67 7.67 -4.33
C ARG A 181 5.63 7.26 -3.29
N PHE A 182 4.98 6.12 -3.52
CA PHE A 182 4.11 5.53 -2.51
C PHE A 182 4.94 5.07 -1.31
N GLY A 183 4.45 5.33 -0.10
CA GLY A 183 5.11 4.95 1.15
C GLY A 183 4.83 3.50 1.59
N SER A 184 3.99 2.76 0.86
CA SER A 184 3.78 1.33 1.12
C SER A 184 3.30 0.58 -0.13
N THR A 185 3.59 -0.72 -0.15
CA THR A 185 3.07 -1.67 -1.16
C THR A 185 1.55 -1.68 -1.26
N GLY A 186 0.83 -1.50 -0.13
CA GLY A 186 -0.63 -1.45 -0.11
C GLY A 186 -1.21 -0.27 -0.88
N LEU A 187 -0.58 0.92 -0.78
CA LEU A 187 -0.97 2.08 -1.57
C LEU A 187 -0.74 1.84 -3.06
N THR A 188 0.45 1.35 -3.42
CA THR A 188 0.80 1.05 -4.81
C THR A 188 -0.18 0.07 -5.44
N TYR A 189 -0.54 -1.02 -4.74
CA TYR A 189 -1.54 -1.98 -5.20
C TYR A 189 -2.89 -1.32 -5.47
N LEU A 190 -3.40 -0.54 -4.50
CA LEU A 190 -4.71 0.10 -4.64
C LEU A 190 -4.73 1.10 -5.80
N MET A 191 -3.61 1.77 -6.10
CA MET A 191 -3.50 2.66 -7.25
C MET A 191 -3.45 1.88 -8.58
N ALA A 192 -2.73 0.77 -8.63
CA ALA A 192 -2.69 -0.11 -9.81
C ALA A 192 -4.10 -0.59 -10.16
N GLU A 193 -4.81 -1.07 -9.16
CA GLU A 193 -6.20 -1.50 -9.22
C GLU A 193 -7.18 -0.37 -9.58
N TYR A 194 -6.91 0.86 -9.11
CA TYR A 194 -7.68 2.04 -9.51
C TYR A 194 -7.60 2.26 -11.03
N PHE A 195 -6.43 2.10 -11.65
CA PHE A 195 -6.31 2.22 -13.10
C PHE A 195 -7.07 1.12 -13.84
N VAL A 196 -7.13 -0.11 -13.31
CA VAL A 196 -7.94 -1.19 -13.91
C VAL A 196 -9.43 -0.84 -13.89
N ARG A 197 -9.92 -0.24 -12.79
CA ARG A 197 -11.31 0.23 -12.68
C ARG A 197 -11.62 1.47 -13.50
N HIS A 198 -10.61 2.31 -13.74
CA HIS A 198 -10.70 3.59 -14.46
C HIS A 198 -9.71 3.63 -15.64
N PRO A 199 -9.86 2.77 -16.66
CA PRO A 199 -8.86 2.58 -17.71
C PRO A 199 -8.58 3.85 -18.53
N GLU A 200 -9.53 4.78 -18.63
CA GLU A 200 -9.33 6.08 -19.27
C GLU A 200 -8.27 6.95 -18.55
N LYS A 201 -7.99 6.66 -17.28
CA LYS A 201 -6.94 7.31 -16.49
C LYS A 201 -5.54 6.87 -16.87
N MET A 202 -5.37 5.66 -17.43
CA MET A 202 -4.05 5.19 -17.89
C MET A 202 -3.46 6.08 -18.98
N GLN A 203 -4.32 6.67 -19.83
CA GLN A 203 -3.92 7.62 -20.88
C GLN A 203 -3.93 9.06 -20.37
N SER A 204 -5.02 9.50 -19.75
CA SER A 204 -5.16 10.91 -19.34
C SER A 204 -4.21 11.32 -18.21
N HIS A 205 -3.73 10.36 -17.41
CA HIS A 205 -2.77 10.57 -16.31
C HIS A 205 -1.59 9.60 -16.46
N ASN A 206 -1.04 9.53 -17.68
CA ASN A 206 -0.05 8.52 -18.04
C ASN A 206 1.20 8.51 -17.16
N GLY A 207 1.71 9.68 -16.76
CA GLY A 207 2.85 9.75 -15.85
C GLY A 207 2.57 9.08 -14.50
N ALA A 208 1.40 9.32 -13.90
CA ALA A 208 0.98 8.64 -12.67
C ALA A 208 0.83 7.12 -12.87
N PHE A 209 0.25 6.71 -14.00
CA PHE A 209 0.11 5.29 -14.35
C PHE A 209 1.48 4.60 -14.46
N ILE A 210 2.39 5.14 -15.28
CA ILE A 210 3.72 4.58 -15.52
C ILE A 210 4.53 4.52 -14.21
N LYS A 211 4.49 5.59 -13.39
CA LYS A 211 5.14 5.59 -12.08
C LYS A 211 4.57 4.51 -11.14
N THR A 212 3.27 4.30 -11.16
CA THR A 212 2.61 3.27 -10.34
C THR A 212 3.06 1.87 -10.76
N MET A 213 3.04 1.58 -12.06
CA MET A 213 3.51 0.29 -12.59
C MET A 213 5.00 0.08 -12.29
N LEU A 214 5.84 1.09 -12.54
CA LEU A 214 7.27 1.03 -12.26
C LEU A 214 7.55 0.78 -10.78
N GLN A 215 6.86 1.47 -9.88
CA GLN A 215 7.00 1.22 -8.44
C GLN A 215 6.52 -0.20 -8.11
N GLY A 216 5.34 -0.62 -8.54
CA GLY A 216 4.82 -1.96 -8.22
C GLY A 216 5.68 -3.12 -8.73
N MET A 217 6.38 -2.94 -9.86
CA MET A 217 7.31 -3.94 -10.40
C MET A 217 8.62 -4.07 -9.62
N TYR A 218 9.11 -2.98 -9.02
CA TYR A 218 10.47 -2.92 -8.49
C TYR A 218 10.58 -2.56 -7.01
N ASP A 219 9.46 -2.28 -6.33
CA ASP A 219 9.46 -2.03 -4.89
C ASP A 219 9.93 -3.29 -4.15
N GLN A 220 10.99 -3.12 -3.35
CA GLN A 220 11.65 -4.22 -2.63
C GLN A 220 11.07 -4.41 -1.23
N GLU A 221 10.00 -3.71 -0.85
CA GLU A 221 9.26 -4.03 0.37
C GLU A 221 8.70 -5.46 0.27
N VAL A 222 9.49 -6.39 0.82
CA VAL A 222 9.28 -7.84 0.88
C VAL A 222 7.99 -8.15 1.65
N SER A 223 6.83 -8.09 0.99
CA SER A 223 5.56 -8.59 1.56
C SER A 223 4.51 -8.95 0.51
N PHE A 224 4.65 -8.50 -0.74
CA PHE A 224 3.71 -8.85 -1.82
C PHE A 224 4.41 -9.70 -2.88
N PRO A 225 4.34 -11.05 -2.81
CA PRO A 225 5.07 -11.92 -3.72
C PRO A 225 4.67 -11.75 -5.20
N ASP A 226 3.49 -11.18 -5.48
CA ASP A 226 2.94 -11.08 -6.84
C ASP A 226 2.65 -9.63 -7.33
N LEU A 227 3.03 -8.56 -6.61
CA LEU A 227 2.64 -7.19 -7.03
C LEU A 227 3.32 -6.82 -8.34
N SER A 228 4.55 -7.29 -8.51
CA SER A 228 5.29 -7.11 -9.75
C SER A 228 4.60 -7.80 -10.92
N LEU A 229 4.12 -9.03 -10.73
CA LEU A 229 3.36 -9.76 -11.74
C LEU A 229 2.04 -9.06 -12.06
N ILE A 230 1.29 -8.63 -11.05
CA ILE A 230 0.04 -7.86 -11.23
C ILE A 230 0.30 -6.60 -12.05
N CYS A 231 1.35 -5.82 -11.73
CA CYS A 231 1.67 -4.61 -12.50
C CYS A 231 2.15 -4.94 -13.92
N GLN A 232 2.84 -6.06 -14.13
CA GLN A 232 3.23 -6.54 -15.46
C GLN A 232 2.02 -6.92 -16.30
N GLU A 233 1.06 -7.64 -15.72
CA GLU A 233 -0.21 -8.00 -16.36
C GLU A 233 -1.03 -6.76 -16.69
N ILE A 234 -1.20 -5.81 -15.75
CA ILE A 234 -1.92 -4.56 -16.01
C ILE A 234 -1.27 -3.77 -17.15
N TYR A 235 0.06 -3.62 -17.12
CA TYR A 235 0.76 -2.90 -18.17
C TYR A 235 0.63 -3.62 -19.53
N THR A 236 0.87 -4.93 -19.57
CA THR A 236 0.90 -5.73 -20.80
C THR A 236 -0.49 -5.92 -21.40
N ASP A 237 -1.46 -6.31 -20.58
CA ASP A 237 -2.77 -6.76 -21.07
C ASP A 237 -3.77 -5.61 -21.17
N CYS A 238 -3.64 -4.57 -20.34
CA CYS A 238 -4.59 -3.45 -20.32
C CYS A 238 -4.05 -2.20 -21.02
N TYR A 239 -2.78 -1.84 -20.86
CA TYR A 239 -2.25 -0.57 -21.36
C TYR A 239 -1.64 -0.69 -22.76
N LEU A 240 -0.75 -1.66 -22.98
CA LEU A 240 -0.08 -1.87 -24.27
C LEU A 240 -1.07 -2.25 -25.40
N THR A 241 -2.21 -2.83 -25.04
CA THR A 241 -3.27 -3.23 -25.98
C THR A 241 -4.18 -2.06 -26.42
N THR A 242 -4.05 -0.88 -25.81
CA THR A 242 -4.85 0.28 -26.19
C THR A 242 -4.45 0.85 -27.55
N ASP A 243 -5.40 1.40 -28.31
CA ASP A 243 -5.15 1.99 -29.63
C ASP A 243 -4.06 3.08 -29.60
N ALA A 244 -3.96 3.82 -28.49
CA ALA A 244 -2.96 4.87 -28.31
C ALA A 244 -1.53 4.34 -28.18
N VAL A 245 -1.34 3.08 -27.81
CA VAL A 245 -0.04 2.49 -27.45
C VAL A 245 0.35 1.36 -28.41
N ALA A 246 -0.61 0.59 -28.91
CA ALA A 246 -0.41 -0.65 -29.67
C ALA A 246 0.39 -0.48 -30.97
N LEU A 247 0.51 0.73 -31.52
CA LEU A 247 1.39 0.99 -32.66
C LEU A 247 2.87 0.95 -32.27
N TYR A 248 3.20 1.40 -31.06
CA TYR A 248 4.58 1.53 -30.58
C TYR A 248 5.15 0.19 -30.11
N THR A 249 4.29 -0.75 -29.71
CA THR A 249 4.73 -2.13 -29.39
C THR A 249 5.19 -2.91 -30.62
N ARG A 250 4.87 -2.43 -31.83
CA ARG A 250 5.28 -3.07 -33.09
C ARG A 250 6.60 -2.55 -33.65
N GLN A 251 7.25 -1.62 -32.96
CA GLN A 251 8.54 -1.08 -33.37
C GLN A 251 9.64 -2.12 -33.12
N ASP A 252 10.64 -2.16 -33.99
CA ASP A 252 11.72 -3.17 -33.95
C ASP A 252 12.51 -3.12 -32.63
N ASP A 253 12.60 -1.95 -32.01
CA ASP A 253 13.34 -1.73 -30.76
C ASP A 253 12.51 -2.00 -29.49
N PHE A 254 11.21 -2.31 -29.60
CA PHE A 254 10.35 -2.51 -28.43
C PHE A 254 10.61 -3.86 -27.75
N GLY A 255 10.70 -3.83 -26.41
CA GLY A 255 10.70 -5.02 -25.56
C GLY A 255 11.74 -6.07 -25.96
N LYS A 256 11.27 -7.28 -26.33
CA LYS A 256 12.12 -8.42 -26.74
C LYS A 256 12.83 -8.24 -28.08
N MET A 257 12.47 -7.23 -28.87
CA MET A 257 13.05 -6.96 -30.20
C MET A 257 12.94 -8.15 -31.18
N ASP A 258 11.92 -9.01 -31.01
CA ASP A 258 11.68 -10.19 -31.83
C ASP A 258 10.42 -10.07 -32.72
N GLY A 259 9.77 -8.90 -32.69
CA GLY A 259 8.54 -8.61 -33.41
C GLY A 259 7.26 -9.15 -32.76
N SER A 260 7.34 -9.76 -31.57
CA SER A 260 6.15 -10.22 -30.81
C SER A 260 5.29 -9.07 -30.29
N GLY A 261 5.92 -7.90 -30.08
CA GLY A 261 5.32 -6.77 -29.37
C GLY A 261 5.15 -6.99 -27.87
N GLU A 262 5.92 -7.92 -27.31
CA GLU A 262 5.97 -8.19 -25.88
C GLU A 262 7.14 -7.48 -25.19
N PRO A 263 6.94 -6.95 -23.98
CA PRO A 263 8.02 -6.45 -23.15
C PRO A 263 8.99 -7.59 -22.75
N ASP A 264 10.25 -7.22 -22.54
CA ASP A 264 11.28 -8.08 -21.96
C ASP A 264 11.53 -7.68 -20.49
N TRP A 265 10.79 -8.30 -19.58
CA TRP A 265 10.92 -8.07 -18.14
C TRP A 265 12.20 -8.63 -17.52
N GLU A 266 12.96 -9.45 -18.25
CA GLU A 266 14.25 -9.99 -17.76
C GLU A 266 15.40 -8.99 -17.96
N SER A 267 15.22 -8.00 -18.84
CA SER A 267 16.24 -7.00 -19.18
C SER A 267 15.82 -5.59 -18.77
N LYS A 268 16.59 -4.97 -17.87
CA LYS A 268 16.40 -3.56 -17.49
C LYS A 268 16.83 -2.55 -18.57
N ASP A 269 17.52 -3.04 -19.60
CA ASP A 269 17.95 -2.23 -20.75
C ASP A 269 17.00 -2.37 -21.95
N ALA A 270 16.04 -3.30 -21.90
CA ALA A 270 15.00 -3.41 -22.91
C ALA A 270 14.07 -2.19 -22.86
N PHE A 271 13.63 -1.74 -24.04
CA PHE A 271 12.72 -0.60 -24.17
C PHE A 271 11.27 -1.05 -23.95
N ASN A 272 10.92 -1.28 -22.68
CA ASN A 272 9.61 -1.77 -22.28
C ASN A 272 8.56 -0.67 -22.09
N TRP A 273 9.00 0.56 -21.76
CA TRP A 273 8.11 1.61 -21.30
C TRP A 273 7.71 2.55 -22.43
N VAL A 274 6.41 2.68 -22.67
CA VAL A 274 5.81 3.64 -23.61
C VAL A 274 5.06 4.69 -22.83
N LEU A 275 5.55 5.93 -22.87
CA LEU A 275 4.96 7.08 -22.19
C LEU A 275 4.26 7.97 -23.21
N LEU A 276 3.03 8.35 -22.90
CA LEU A 276 2.22 9.26 -23.72
C LEU A 276 2.38 10.70 -23.21
N SER A 277 2.56 11.64 -24.13
CA SER A 277 2.44 13.06 -23.84
C SER A 277 0.98 13.45 -23.62
N SER A 278 0.74 14.75 -23.38
CA SER A 278 -0.62 15.28 -23.45
C SER A 278 -1.24 15.01 -24.85
N PRO A 279 -2.57 14.83 -24.94
CA PRO A 279 -3.24 14.56 -26.23
C PRO A 279 -2.99 15.62 -27.32
N GLU A 280 -2.66 16.85 -26.93
CA GLU A 280 -2.39 17.95 -27.86
C GLU A 280 -1.04 17.84 -28.57
N GLU A 281 -0.06 17.21 -27.91
CA GLU A 281 1.31 17.08 -28.43
C GLU A 281 1.49 15.83 -29.29
N ASN A 282 0.61 14.83 -29.14
CA ASN A 282 0.62 13.54 -29.82
C ASN A 282 2.02 12.92 -29.96
N SER A 283 2.81 13.06 -28.88
CA SER A 283 4.20 12.63 -28.80
C SER A 283 4.30 11.45 -27.83
N VAL A 284 5.18 10.52 -28.15
CA VAL A 284 5.36 9.28 -27.38
C VAL A 284 6.84 9.03 -27.14
N MET A 285 7.18 8.68 -25.91
CA MET A 285 8.53 8.30 -25.53
C MET A 285 8.57 6.80 -25.28
N MET A 286 9.50 6.11 -25.93
CA MET A 286 9.80 4.71 -25.65
C MET A 286 11.18 4.62 -24.97
N VAL A 287 11.24 4.02 -23.78
CA VAL A 287 12.39 4.14 -22.87
C VAL A 287 12.61 2.84 -22.09
N SER A 288 13.86 2.55 -21.73
CA SER A 288 14.20 1.41 -20.88
C SER A 288 14.06 1.73 -19.40
N ASP A 289 13.87 0.69 -18.58
CA ASP A 289 13.74 0.77 -17.12
C ASP A 289 14.92 1.52 -16.48
N ASN A 290 16.14 1.19 -16.90
CA ASN A 290 17.36 1.85 -16.42
C ASN A 290 17.39 3.35 -16.77
N SER A 291 16.94 3.71 -17.96
CA SER A 291 16.93 5.12 -18.41
C SER A 291 15.82 5.89 -17.70
N LEU A 292 14.61 5.33 -17.64
CA LEU A 292 13.44 5.94 -16.99
C LEU A 292 13.67 6.15 -15.49
N SER A 293 14.23 5.16 -14.80
CA SER A 293 14.52 5.27 -13.36
C SER A 293 15.51 6.42 -13.06
N LYS A 294 16.55 6.58 -13.90
CA LYS A 294 17.50 7.70 -13.78
C LYS A 294 16.86 9.05 -14.14
N MET A 295 15.91 9.08 -15.07
CA MET A 295 15.20 10.32 -15.41
C MET A 295 14.25 10.76 -14.28
N LEU A 296 13.64 9.80 -13.56
CA LEU A 296 12.78 10.07 -12.41
C LEU A 296 13.58 10.47 -11.15
N GLU A 297 14.78 9.92 -10.98
CA GLU A 297 15.70 10.24 -9.89
C GLU A 297 17.10 10.57 -10.41
N PRO A 298 17.29 11.80 -10.94
CA PRO A 298 18.50 12.16 -11.63
C PRO A 298 19.70 12.33 -10.70
N ASP A 299 20.85 11.92 -11.21
CA ASP A 299 22.18 12.13 -10.66
C ASP A 299 23.10 12.87 -11.65
N PHE A 300 24.36 13.08 -11.27
CA PHE A 300 25.36 13.73 -12.13
C PHE A 300 25.69 12.97 -13.42
N TYR A 301 25.32 11.69 -13.51
CA TYR A 301 25.61 10.81 -14.64
C TYR A 301 24.37 10.48 -15.48
N THR A 302 23.26 11.15 -15.23
CA THR A 302 21.99 10.89 -15.89
C THR A 302 22.04 11.34 -17.35
N HIS A 303 21.82 10.39 -18.26
CA HIS A 303 21.77 10.62 -19.70
C HIS A 303 20.33 10.90 -20.13
N TRP A 304 20.00 12.18 -20.31
CA TRP A 304 18.66 12.64 -20.69
C TRP A 304 18.23 12.30 -22.11
N ARG A 305 19.10 11.74 -22.96
CA ARG A 305 18.80 11.38 -24.36
C ARG A 305 18.81 9.87 -24.60
N SER A 306 18.43 9.10 -23.58
CA SER A 306 18.41 7.63 -23.61
C SER A 306 16.99 7.09 -23.85
N PHE A 307 16.35 7.53 -24.92
CA PHE A 307 14.99 7.14 -25.30
C PHE A 307 14.75 7.30 -26.82
N PHE A 308 13.71 6.66 -27.33
CA PHE A 308 13.14 6.94 -28.65
C PHE A 308 11.96 7.90 -28.53
N LEU A 309 11.88 8.87 -29.44
CA LEU A 309 10.79 9.83 -29.52
C LEU A 309 9.98 9.56 -30.78
N TYR A 310 8.67 9.50 -30.63
CA TYR A 310 7.74 9.41 -31.74
C TYR A 310 6.79 10.61 -31.70
N ARG A 311 6.36 11.06 -32.87
CA ARG A 311 5.31 12.07 -33.02
C ARG A 311 4.43 11.67 -34.18
N ASP A 312 3.12 11.65 -33.95
CA ASP A 312 2.14 11.20 -34.96
C ASP A 312 2.44 9.78 -35.52
N GLY A 313 3.06 8.92 -34.69
CA GLY A 313 3.47 7.56 -35.07
C GLY A 313 4.81 7.46 -35.80
N GLU A 314 5.49 8.57 -36.09
CA GLU A 314 6.78 8.59 -36.79
C GLU A 314 7.95 8.85 -35.83
N LEU A 315 9.04 8.09 -36.01
CA LEU A 315 10.28 8.25 -35.25
C LEU A 315 10.90 9.64 -35.50
N GLN A 316 11.33 10.29 -34.42
CA GLN A 316 11.90 11.63 -34.43
C GLN A 316 13.39 11.62 -34.05
N GLU A 317 14.17 12.52 -34.63
CA GLU A 317 15.52 12.80 -34.16
C GLU A 317 15.47 13.63 -32.87
N ALA A 318 15.66 12.99 -31.72
CA ALA A 318 15.67 13.66 -30.41
C ALA A 318 16.75 14.76 -30.28
N SER A 319 17.78 14.75 -31.14
CA SER A 319 18.82 15.78 -31.17
C SER A 319 18.29 17.18 -31.50
N GLY A 320 17.22 17.25 -32.29
CA GLY A 320 16.57 18.48 -32.73
C GLY A 320 15.66 19.13 -31.69
N TYR A 321 15.42 18.47 -30.56
CA TYR A 321 14.58 18.98 -29.47
C TYR A 321 15.42 19.54 -28.33
N GLN A 322 14.95 20.65 -27.75
CA GLN A 322 15.47 21.16 -26.49
C GLN A 322 14.83 20.38 -25.34
N LEU A 323 15.68 19.76 -24.52
CA LEU A 323 15.30 19.10 -23.26
C LEU A 323 15.41 20.08 -22.11
#